data_AF-A0A917VD80-F1
#
_entry.id   AF-A0A917VD80-F1
#
_cell.length_a   1.000
_cell.length_b   1.000
_cell.length_c   1.000
_cell.angle_alpha   90.00
_cell.angle_beta   90.00
_cell.angle_gamma   90.00
#
_symmetry.space_group_name_H-M   'P 1'
#
loop_
_entity.id
_entity.type
_entity.pdbx_description
1 polymer ?
#
loop_
_entity_poly.entity_id
_entity_poly.type
_entity_poly.pdbx_seq_one_letter_code
_entity_poly.pdbx_strand_id
1 'polypeptide(L)'
;MFIFRANAAYAHDSQQNTFMALAAMYVEANPVYREVAWLRSWQSFWIEEAGCQGNGCSSLDTEKYLTDDDRIELFREFLHDYRSWVSATAMSAELITGFSADKLVAFTETMEAVVTGDKTNPRVIPSHAVPFGDWANEYFAGPQQTS
;
A
#
# COMPACT_ATOMS: atom_id res chain seq x y z
N MET A 1 -12.41 -14.49 -3.99
CA MET A 1 -11.50 -14.82 -5.12
C MET A 1 -10.23 -13.98 -4.94
N PHE A 2 -9.04 -14.59 -5.00
CA PHE A 2 -7.76 -13.91 -4.75
C PHE A 2 -7.40 -12.96 -5.92
N ILE A 3 -7.86 -11.72 -5.82
CA ILE A 3 -7.82 -10.70 -6.89
C ILE A 3 -6.49 -9.95 -6.96
N PHE A 4 -5.71 -9.95 -5.87
CA PHE A 4 -4.40 -9.29 -5.85
C PHE A 4 -3.44 -9.83 -6.91
N ARG A 5 -3.47 -11.14 -7.20
CA ARG A 5 -2.65 -11.73 -8.28
C ARG A 5 -3.02 -11.26 -9.68
N ALA A 6 -4.25 -10.77 -9.89
CA ALA A 6 -4.71 -10.33 -11.20
C ALA A 6 -4.32 -8.88 -11.50
N ASN A 7 -3.98 -8.09 -10.47
CA ASN A 7 -3.79 -6.66 -10.59
C ASN A 7 -2.53 -6.18 -9.85
N ALA A 8 -1.78 -5.28 -10.45
CA ALA A 8 -0.70 -4.55 -9.84
C ALA A 8 -1.06 -3.05 -9.79
N ALA A 9 -0.28 -2.25 -9.07
CA ALA A 9 -0.38 -0.81 -9.15
C ALA A 9 0.99 -0.14 -9.30
N TYR A 10 0.99 0.98 -10.03
CA TYR A 10 2.13 1.90 -10.03
C TYR A 10 2.26 2.59 -8.68
N ALA A 11 3.43 2.43 -8.06
CA ALA A 11 3.78 3.09 -6.82
C ALA A 11 5.29 3.37 -6.80
N HIS A 12 5.67 4.54 -6.28
CA HIS A 12 7.07 4.84 -6.03
C HIS A 12 7.57 4.04 -4.83
N ASP A 13 8.79 3.51 -4.89
CA ASP A 13 9.43 2.77 -3.80
C ASP A 13 9.37 3.54 -2.47
N SER A 14 9.52 4.86 -2.52
CA SER A 14 9.44 5.76 -1.36
C SER A 14 8.04 5.85 -0.75
N GLN A 15 6.97 5.82 -1.55
CA GLN A 15 5.58 5.76 -1.05
C GLN A 15 5.29 4.40 -0.41
N GLN A 16 5.73 3.31 -1.04
CA GLN A 16 5.57 1.96 -0.52
C GLN A 16 6.32 1.77 0.80
N ASN A 17 7.59 2.20 0.87
CA ASN A 17 8.38 2.20 2.10
C ASN A 17 7.74 3.01 3.23
N THR A 18 7.22 4.18 2.89
CA THR A 18 6.58 5.05 3.87
C THR A 18 5.29 4.45 4.40
N PHE A 19 4.48 3.88 3.51
CA PHE A 19 3.30 3.12 3.90
C PHE A 19 3.70 1.98 4.84
N MET A 20 4.67 1.14 4.47
CA MET A 20 5.11 0.00 5.29
C MET A 20 5.55 0.44 6.70
N ALA A 21 6.35 1.51 6.80
CA ALA A 21 6.82 2.03 8.09
C ALA A 21 5.66 2.56 8.96
N LEU A 22 4.79 3.41 8.40
CA LEU A 22 3.67 3.99 9.15
C LEU A 22 2.56 2.98 9.45
N ALA A 23 2.25 2.10 8.50
CA ALA A 23 1.33 0.99 8.69
C ALA A 23 1.80 0.10 9.84
N ALA A 24 3.11 -0.18 9.91
CA ALA A 24 3.66 -0.97 11.00
C ALA A 24 3.50 -0.28 12.36
N MET A 25 3.74 1.03 12.43
CA MET A 25 3.48 1.83 13.64
C MET A 25 2.00 1.82 14.02
N TYR A 26 1.10 1.94 13.04
CA TYR A 26 -0.34 1.97 13.27
C TYR A 26 -0.85 0.62 13.78
N VAL A 27 -0.38 -0.51 13.22
CA VAL A 27 -0.70 -1.87 13.71
C VAL A 27 -0.26 -2.05 15.16
N GLU A 28 0.93 -1.57 15.54
CA GLU A 28 1.40 -1.63 16.93
C GLU A 28 0.54 -0.78 17.88
N ALA A 29 0.10 0.39 17.42
CA ALA A 29 -0.65 1.34 18.24
C ALA A 29 -2.13 0.96 18.44
N ASN A 30 -2.75 0.27 17.48
CA ASN A 30 -4.17 -0.07 17.53
C ASN A 30 -4.38 -1.53 18.01
N PRO A 31 -5.00 -1.77 19.18
CA PRO A 31 -5.18 -3.12 19.73
C PRO A 31 -6.01 -4.03 18.81
N VAL A 32 -6.94 -3.46 18.03
CA VAL A 32 -7.76 -4.22 17.06
C VAL A 32 -6.87 -4.95 16.06
N TYR A 33 -5.83 -4.29 15.55
CA TYR A 33 -4.93 -4.87 14.55
C TYR A 33 -3.73 -5.58 15.18
N ARG A 34 -3.28 -5.13 16.36
CA ARG A 34 -2.16 -5.75 17.08
C ARG A 34 -2.46 -7.20 17.50
N GLU A 35 -3.71 -7.53 17.79
CA GLU A 35 -4.09 -8.87 18.24
C GLU A 35 -4.31 -9.85 17.08
N VAL A 36 -4.29 -9.36 15.84
CA VAL A 36 -4.44 -10.18 14.64
C VAL A 36 -3.09 -10.78 14.26
N ALA A 37 -2.92 -12.07 14.55
CA ALA A 37 -1.63 -12.77 14.43
C ALA A 37 -0.98 -12.67 13.03
N TRP A 38 -1.77 -12.77 11.96
CA TRP A 38 -1.22 -12.68 10.60
C TRP A 38 -0.81 -11.25 10.22
N LEU A 39 -1.54 -10.22 10.66
CA LEU A 39 -1.16 -8.82 10.49
C LEU A 39 0.11 -8.50 11.28
N ARG A 40 0.29 -9.08 12.47
CA ARG A 40 1.55 -8.96 13.24
C ARG A 40 2.75 -9.57 12.51
N SER A 41 2.57 -10.76 11.95
CA SER A 41 3.63 -11.37 11.14
C SER A 41 3.94 -10.54 9.89
N TRP A 42 2.92 -9.94 9.29
CA TRP A 42 3.09 -9.09 8.12
C TRP A 42 3.78 -7.76 8.45
N GLN A 43 3.42 -7.17 9.59
CA GLN A 43 4.07 -5.99 10.17
C GLN A 43 5.57 -6.22 10.36
N SER A 44 5.97 -7.35 10.96
CA SER A 44 7.39 -7.67 11.14
C SER A 44 8.12 -7.77 9.81
N PHE A 45 7.51 -8.41 8.82
CA PHE A 45 8.04 -8.45 7.46
C PHE A 45 8.18 -7.06 6.82
N TRP A 46 7.20 -6.17 6.99
CA TRP A 46 7.30 -4.79 6.49
C TRP A 46 8.48 -4.03 7.08
N ILE A 47 8.75 -4.21 8.37
CA ILE A 47 9.90 -3.56 9.03
C ILE A 47 11.22 -4.09 8.47
N GLU A 48 11.31 -5.39 8.16
CA GLU A 48 12.50 -6.02 7.59
C GLU A 48 12.75 -5.64 6.13
N GLU A 49 11.69 -5.46 5.34
CA GLU A 49 11.78 -5.18 3.91
C GLU A 49 11.77 -3.70 3.55
N ALA A 50 11.42 -2.81 4.50
CA ALA A 50 11.44 -1.37 4.25
C ALA A 50 12.84 -0.92 3.80
N GLY A 51 12.93 -0.35 2.60
CA GLY A 51 14.18 0.07 1.94
C GLY A 51 14.72 -0.91 0.90
N CYS A 52 14.17 -2.13 0.81
CA CYS A 52 14.56 -3.19 -0.15
C CYS A 52 13.61 -3.32 -1.35
N GLN A 53 12.78 -2.30 -1.61
CA GLN A 53 11.64 -2.41 -2.51
C GLN A 53 12.04 -2.36 -4.00
N GLY A 54 11.38 -3.20 -4.79
CA GLY A 54 11.23 -2.99 -6.23
C GLY A 54 9.81 -2.52 -6.54
N ASN A 55 9.66 -1.73 -7.60
CA ASN A 55 8.39 -1.16 -8.04
C ASN A 55 7.21 -2.16 -8.01
N GLY A 56 5.99 -1.63 -7.81
CA GLY A 56 4.76 -2.35 -8.16
C GLY A 56 4.08 -3.13 -7.03
N CYS A 57 4.22 -2.73 -5.76
CA CYS A 57 3.63 -3.42 -4.60
C CYS A 57 4.15 -4.87 -4.39
N SER A 58 5.20 -5.26 -5.11
CA SER A 58 5.70 -6.63 -5.17
C SER A 58 6.29 -7.12 -3.84
N SER A 59 6.98 -6.25 -3.10
CA SER A 59 7.54 -6.58 -1.78
C SER A 59 6.54 -6.41 -0.62
N LEU A 60 5.23 -6.34 -0.90
CA LEU A 60 4.20 -6.45 0.14
C LEU A 60 3.83 -7.90 0.46
N ASP A 61 4.35 -8.91 -0.25
CA ASP A 61 4.13 -10.36 0.02
C ASP A 61 2.66 -10.73 0.33
N THR A 62 1.73 -10.14 -0.40
CA THR A 62 0.30 -10.38 -0.22
C THR A 62 -0.08 -11.84 -0.49
N GLU A 63 0.73 -12.58 -1.24
CA GLU A 63 0.56 -14.02 -1.48
C GLU A 63 0.63 -14.82 -0.18
N LYS A 64 1.49 -14.40 0.75
CA LYS A 64 1.64 -15.05 2.05
C LYS A 64 0.59 -14.58 3.06
N TYR A 65 0.14 -13.32 2.96
CA TYR A 65 -0.64 -12.69 4.02
C TYR A 65 -2.14 -12.52 3.70
N LEU A 66 -2.53 -12.21 2.45
CA LEU A 66 -3.93 -11.97 2.04
C LEU A 66 -4.61 -13.22 1.45
N THR A 67 -4.44 -14.37 2.09
CA THR A 67 -4.71 -15.71 1.53
C THR A 67 -6.17 -16.06 1.26
N ASP A 68 -7.12 -15.29 1.80
CA ASP A 68 -8.54 -15.62 1.81
C ASP A 68 -9.39 -14.34 1.88
N ASP A 69 -10.69 -14.49 1.63
CA ASP A 69 -11.62 -13.36 1.51
C ASP A 69 -11.81 -12.62 2.85
N ASP A 70 -11.73 -13.33 3.99
CA ASP A 70 -11.85 -12.73 5.34
C ASP A 70 -10.64 -11.82 5.66
N ARG A 71 -9.42 -12.27 5.32
CA ARG A 71 -8.22 -11.43 5.47
C ARG A 71 -8.23 -10.24 4.54
N ILE A 72 -8.78 -10.40 3.33
CA ILE A 72 -8.96 -9.31 2.38
C ILE A 72 -9.93 -8.27 2.96
N GLU A 73 -11.06 -8.70 3.53
CA GLU A 73 -12.02 -7.80 4.16
C GLU A 73 -11.40 -7.04 5.35
N LEU A 74 -10.72 -7.75 6.25
CA LEU A 74 -10.03 -7.13 7.37
C LEU A 74 -8.92 -6.16 6.92
N PHE A 75 -8.21 -6.47 5.83
CA PHE A 75 -7.21 -5.56 5.29
C PHE A 75 -7.85 -4.29 4.70
N ARG A 76 -9.05 -4.39 4.13
CA ARG A 76 -9.80 -3.22 3.64
C ARG A 76 -10.25 -2.32 4.78
N GLU A 77 -10.73 -2.91 5.88
CA GLU A 77 -11.05 -2.17 7.12
C GLU A 77 -9.80 -1.46 7.66
N PHE A 78 -8.67 -2.18 7.72
CA PHE A 78 -7.38 -1.60 8.10
C PHE A 78 -6.99 -0.41 7.21
N LEU A 79 -7.11 -0.51 5.88
CA LEU A 79 -6.79 0.58 4.96
C LEU A 79 -7.72 1.79 5.16
N HIS A 80 -8.99 1.55 5.48
CA HIS A 80 -9.93 2.62 5.81
C HIS A 80 -9.53 3.36 7.10
N ASP A 81 -9.31 2.62 8.18
CA ASP A 81 -8.93 3.19 9.47
C ASP A 81 -7.57 3.89 9.42
N TYR A 82 -6.62 3.32 8.68
CA TYR A 82 -5.31 3.91 8.44
C TYR A 82 -5.43 5.26 7.73
N ARG A 83 -6.29 5.39 6.71
CA ARG A 83 -6.54 6.69 6.03
C ARG A 83 -7.04 7.72 7.02
N SER A 84 -8.05 7.38 7.82
CA SER A 84 -8.59 8.29 8.84
C SER A 84 -7.52 8.71 9.84
N TRP A 85 -6.67 7.79 10.27
CA TRP A 85 -5.56 8.08 11.17
C TRP A 85 -4.49 8.97 10.54
N VAL A 86 -4.05 8.70 9.31
CA VAL A 86 -3.08 9.53 8.58
C VAL A 86 -3.62 10.95 8.36
N SER A 87 -4.89 11.09 7.96
CA SER A 87 -5.52 12.39 7.80
C SER A 87 -5.60 13.16 9.13
N ALA A 88 -5.91 12.48 10.25
CA ALA A 88 -5.94 13.10 11.57
C ALA A 88 -4.55 13.50 12.08
N THR A 89 -3.48 12.86 11.59
CA THR A 89 -2.10 13.07 12.02
C THR A 89 -1.23 13.74 10.96
N ALA A 90 -1.86 14.41 9.97
CA ALA A 90 -1.21 14.83 8.74
C ALA A 90 0.10 15.62 8.93
N MET A 91 0.11 16.58 9.86
CA MET A 91 1.30 17.38 10.17
C MET A 91 2.45 16.54 10.74
N SER A 92 2.15 15.55 11.58
CA SER A 92 3.14 14.63 12.12
C SER A 92 3.60 13.61 11.09
N ALA A 93 2.70 13.12 10.24
CA ALA A 93 3.03 12.20 9.15
C ALA A 93 4.03 12.83 8.18
N GLU A 94 3.80 14.09 7.78
CA GLU A 94 4.73 14.82 6.90
C GLU A 94 6.10 15.05 7.54
N LEU A 95 6.14 15.42 8.82
CA LEU A 95 7.38 15.62 9.55
C LEU A 95 8.21 14.33 9.68
N ILE A 96 7.55 13.20 9.92
CA ILE A 96 8.21 11.90 10.16
C ILE A 96 8.66 11.26 8.84
N THR A 97 7.90 11.46 7.77
CA THR A 97 8.09 10.69 6.53
C THR A 97 8.54 11.50 5.32
N GLY A 98 8.40 12.83 5.36
CA GLY A 98 8.60 13.69 4.21
C GLY A 98 7.51 13.57 3.13
N PHE A 99 6.47 12.77 3.36
CA PHE A 99 5.31 12.65 2.47
C PHE A 99 4.11 13.39 3.04
N SER A 100 3.42 14.14 2.17
CA SER A 100 2.13 14.70 2.56
C SER A 100 1.13 13.57 2.83
N ALA A 101 0.27 13.78 3.82
CA ALA A 101 -0.80 12.85 4.17
C ALA A 101 -1.65 12.45 2.95
N ASP A 102 -1.92 13.40 2.05
CA ASP A 102 -2.67 13.17 0.81
C ASP A 102 -2.01 12.12 -0.10
N LYS A 103 -0.68 12.08 -0.16
CA LYS A 103 0.04 11.07 -0.96
C LYS A 103 -0.08 9.69 -0.36
N LEU A 104 -0.09 9.58 0.97
CA LEU A 104 -0.26 8.32 1.68
C LEU A 104 -1.70 7.81 1.57
N VAL A 105 -2.69 8.72 1.69
CA VAL A 105 -4.10 8.40 1.44
C VAL A 105 -4.29 7.92 0.00
N ALA A 106 -3.76 8.64 -0.99
CA ALA A 106 -3.86 8.24 -2.39
C ALA A 106 -3.20 6.88 -2.68
N PHE A 107 -2.11 6.54 -1.98
CA PHE A 107 -1.48 5.22 -2.08
C PHE A 107 -2.39 4.13 -1.47
N THR A 108 -2.98 4.37 -0.30
CA THR A 108 -3.88 3.39 0.34
C THR A 108 -5.16 3.14 -0.45
N GLU A 109 -5.71 4.15 -1.14
CA GLU A 109 -6.81 3.99 -2.10
C GLU A 109 -6.40 3.12 -3.28
N THR A 110 -5.16 3.29 -3.74
CA THR A 110 -4.60 2.47 -4.82
C THR A 110 -4.44 1.01 -4.35
N MET A 111 -3.97 0.78 -3.13
CA MET A 111 -3.89 -0.55 -2.51
C MET A 111 -5.26 -1.21 -2.39
N GLU A 112 -6.28 -0.47 -1.93
CA GLU A 112 -7.65 -0.96 -1.84
C GLU A 112 -8.19 -1.36 -3.22
N ALA A 113 -7.94 -0.53 -4.24
CA ALA A 113 -8.34 -0.83 -5.61
C ALA A 113 -7.64 -2.08 -6.17
N VAL A 114 -6.36 -2.30 -5.86
CA VAL A 114 -5.65 -3.55 -6.25
C VAL A 114 -6.28 -4.77 -5.59
N VAL A 115 -6.52 -4.70 -4.28
CA VAL A 115 -7.05 -5.84 -3.48
C VAL A 115 -8.47 -6.19 -3.91
N THR A 116 -9.28 -5.19 -4.26
CA THR A 116 -10.67 -5.38 -4.75
C THR A 116 -10.74 -5.62 -6.26
N GLY A 117 -9.64 -5.40 -7.00
CA GLY A 117 -9.58 -5.48 -8.45
C GLY A 117 -10.40 -4.44 -9.17
N ASP A 118 -10.53 -3.27 -8.56
CA ASP A 118 -11.18 -2.12 -9.17
C ASP A 118 -10.33 -1.56 -10.31
N LYS A 119 -10.68 -1.97 -11.54
CA LYS A 119 -10.04 -1.51 -12.78
C LYS A 119 -10.46 -0.11 -13.20
N THR A 120 -11.37 0.55 -12.49
CA THR A 120 -11.72 1.96 -12.75
C THR A 120 -10.65 2.91 -12.20
N ASN A 121 -9.84 2.44 -11.24
CA ASN A 121 -8.67 3.17 -10.79
C ASN A 121 -7.56 3.10 -11.86
N PRO A 122 -7.13 4.24 -12.43
CA PRO A 122 -6.18 4.27 -13.54
C PRO A 122 -4.78 3.76 -13.18
N ARG A 123 -4.47 3.63 -11.89
CA ARG A 123 -3.20 3.08 -11.41
C ARG A 123 -3.20 1.55 -11.33
N VAL A 124 -4.38 0.93 -11.41
CA VAL A 124 -4.54 -0.52 -11.34
C VAL A 124 -4.41 -1.10 -12.73
N ILE A 125 -3.44 -1.99 -12.91
CA ILE A 125 -3.13 -2.63 -14.18
C ILE A 125 -3.15 -4.15 -14.02
N PRO A 126 -3.43 -4.93 -15.07
CA PRO A 126 -3.33 -6.37 -14.99
C PRO A 126 -1.88 -6.79 -14.71
N SER A 127 -1.67 -7.68 -13.73
CA SER A 127 -0.32 -8.12 -13.30
C SER A 127 0.52 -8.73 -14.43
N HIS A 128 -0.11 -9.43 -15.37
CA HIS A 128 0.53 -10.04 -16.54
C HIS A 128 0.94 -9.03 -17.63
N ALA A 129 0.54 -7.76 -17.49
CA ALA A 129 0.85 -6.68 -18.43
C ALA A 129 2.04 -5.81 -17.98
N VAL A 130 2.72 -6.16 -16.87
CA VAL A 130 3.83 -5.41 -16.30
C VAL A 130 5.18 -5.91 -16.85
N PRO A 131 5.90 -5.15 -17.71
CA PRO A 131 7.28 -5.45 -18.08
C PRO A 131 8.22 -4.93 -16.98
N PHE A 132 8.87 -5.82 -16.24
CA PHE A 132 9.74 -5.52 -15.09
C PHE A 132 11.01 -4.68 -15.40
N GLY A 133 11.30 -4.35 -16.67
CA GLY A 133 12.61 -3.82 -17.10
C GLY A 133 12.79 -2.30 -17.16
N ASP A 134 11.76 -1.54 -17.51
CA ASP A 134 11.92 -0.13 -17.92
C ASP A 134 11.48 0.92 -16.87
N TRP A 135 10.89 0.48 -15.75
CA TRP A 135 10.08 1.37 -14.90
C TRP A 135 10.85 1.99 -13.71
N ALA A 136 12.10 1.57 -13.49
CA ALA A 136 12.93 2.09 -12.40
C ALA A 136 13.35 3.56 -12.58
N ASN A 137 13.20 4.14 -13.79
CA ASN A 137 13.74 5.45 -14.14
C ASN A 137 12.69 6.49 -14.57
N GLU A 138 11.40 6.13 -14.59
CA GLU A 138 10.38 7.03 -15.09
C GLU A 138 9.83 7.93 -13.96
N TYR A 139 10.25 9.20 -13.97
CA TYR A 139 9.55 10.29 -13.27
C TYR A 139 8.20 10.53 -13.94
N PHE A 140 7.18 9.73 -13.60
CA PHE A 140 5.82 10.05 -14.04
C PHE A 140 5.24 11.13 -13.15
N ALA A 141 5.24 12.35 -13.68
CA ALA A 141 4.35 13.40 -13.24
C ALA A 141 2.92 12.82 -13.15
N GLY A 142 2.20 13.19 -12.09
CA GLY A 142 0.77 12.88 -11.97
C GLY A 142 -0.03 13.35 -13.20
N PRO A 143 -1.36 13.10 -13.24
CA PRO A 143 -2.17 13.39 -14.41
C PRO A 143 -1.80 14.76 -14.98
N GLN A 144 -1.35 14.79 -16.23
CA GLN A 144 -1.01 16.04 -16.90
C GLN A 144 -2.22 16.96 -16.76
N GLN A 145 -2.04 18.08 -16.07
CA GLN A 145 -3.01 19.15 -16.11
C GLN A 145 -3.08 19.60 -17.58
N THR A 146 -4.15 19.22 -18.26
CA THR A 146 -4.50 19.77 -19.55
C THR A 146 -4.92 21.22 -19.32
N SER A 147 -4.01 22.15 -19.57
CA SER A 147 -4.33 23.55 -19.85
C SER A 147 -4.49 23.77 -21.33
#